data_AF-A0AAW2MZP3-F1
#
_entry.id   AF-A0AAW2MZP3-F1
#
_cell.length_a   1.000
_cell.length_b   1.000
_cell.length_c   1.000
_cell.angle_alpha   90.00
_cell.angle_beta   90.00
_cell.angle_gamma   90.00
#
_symmetry.space_group_name_H-M   'P 1'
#
loop_
_entity.id
_entity.type
_entity.pdbx_description
1 polymer ?
#
loop_
_entity_poly.entity_id
_entity_poly.type
_entity_poly.pdbx_seq_one_letter_code
_entity_poly.pdbx_strand_id
1 'polypeptide(L)' 'MEPSSFSGSSKRAKAPGNITQVAHCLVDGCNADLSLCRDYHRRHKVCEIHSKTPKVTIGGREQRFCQQCS' A
#
# COMPACT_ATOMS: atom_id res chain seq x y z
N MET A 1 31.45 37.95 -24.96
CA MET A 1 31.46 37.66 -23.52
C MET A 1 30.36 36.64 -23.27
N GLU A 2 30.71 35.36 -23.27
CA GLU A 2 29.84 34.25 -22.86
C GLU A 2 30.64 33.45 -21.84
N PRO A 3 30.00 32.98 -20.76
CA PRO A 3 29.71 31.55 -20.75
C PRO A 3 28.30 31.23 -20.30
N SER A 4 27.69 30.33 -21.07
CA SER A 4 26.56 29.50 -20.70
C SER A 4 26.87 28.66 -19.45
N SER A 5 25.89 28.52 -18.55
CA SER A 5 25.97 27.58 -17.44
C SER A 5 24.62 26.93 -17.19
N PHE A 6 24.55 25.66 -17.60
CA PHE A 6 23.51 24.70 -17.26
C PHE A 6 23.48 24.47 -15.76
N SER A 7 22.29 24.46 -15.16
CA SER A 7 21.98 23.79 -13.88
C SER A 7 20.45 23.76 -13.81
N GLY A 8 19.76 22.65 -14.09
CA GLY A 8 19.93 21.34 -13.47
C GLY A 8 18.57 21.03 -12.87
N SER A 9 17.75 20.28 -13.63
CA SER A 9 16.39 19.90 -13.23
C SER A 9 16.38 19.34 -11.81
N SER A 10 15.65 19.99 -10.90
CA SER A 10 15.51 19.56 -9.51
C SER A 10 14.89 18.18 -9.50
N LYS A 11 15.75 17.16 -9.43
CA LYS A 11 15.40 15.77 -9.18
C LYS A 11 14.64 15.76 -7.86
N ARG A 12 13.32 15.62 -7.92
CA ARG A 12 12.46 15.41 -6.77
C ARG A 12 12.97 14.15 -6.07
N ALA A 13 13.67 14.35 -4.95
CA ALA A 13 14.19 13.28 -4.12
C ALA A 13 13.04 12.39 -3.69
N LYS A 14 12.98 11.16 -4.23
CA LYS A 14 12.16 10.10 -3.67
C LYS A 14 12.78 9.76 -2.31
N ALA A 15 12.06 10.08 -1.24
CA ALA A 15 12.47 9.81 0.13
C ALA A 15 12.88 8.33 0.31
N PRO A 16 13.91 8.03 1.12
CA PRO A 16 14.30 6.67 1.46
C PRO A 16 13.29 6.14 2.49
N GLY A 17 12.17 5.63 2.02
CA GLY A 17 11.08 5.15 2.86
C GLY A 17 11.07 3.63 3.04
N ASN A 18 12.23 3.00 3.25
CA ASN A 18 12.26 1.59 3.72
C ASN A 18 12.13 1.54 5.26
N ILE A 19 11.20 2.33 5.82
CA ILE A 19 10.55 1.90 7.06
C ILE A 19 9.85 0.61 6.65
N THR A 20 10.07 -0.46 7.39
CA THR A 20 9.22 -1.64 7.39
C THR A 20 7.82 -1.15 7.76
N GLN A 21 7.07 -0.63 6.78
CA GLN A 21 5.72 -0.10 6.97
C GLN A 21 4.94 -1.32 7.38
N VAL A 22 4.71 -1.45 8.69
CA VAL A 22 3.95 -2.55 9.26
C VAL A 22 2.62 -2.55 8.50
N ALA A 23 2.45 -3.56 7.65
CA ALA A 23 1.31 -3.59 6.76
C ALA A 23 0.12 -3.93 7.64
N HIS A 24 -0.81 -2.99 7.82
CA HIS A 24 -2.03 -3.23 8.57
C HIS A 24 -3.18 -3.46 7.60
N CYS A 25 -4.21 -4.14 8.06
CA CYS A 25 -5.45 -4.28 7.30
C CYS A 25 -6.04 -2.89 7.00
N LEU A 26 -6.41 -2.62 5.74
CA LEU A 26 -7.07 -1.37 5.34
C LEU A 26 -8.57 -1.34 5.61
N VAL A 27 -9.12 -2.45 6.12
CA VAL A 27 -10.56 -2.55 6.38
C VAL A 27 -10.89 -1.66 7.58
N ASP A 28 -11.97 -0.90 7.42
CA ASP A 28 -12.49 0.00 8.44
C ASP A 28 -12.81 -0.77 9.73
N GLY A 29 -12.33 -0.27 10.85
CA GLY A 29 -12.42 -0.97 12.13
C GLY A 29 -11.45 -2.15 12.32
N CYS A 30 -10.56 -2.42 11.37
CA CYS A 30 -9.55 -3.47 11.49
C CYS A 30 -8.14 -2.90 11.61
N ASN A 31 -7.41 -3.30 12.65
CA ASN A 31 -5.98 -2.97 12.85
C ASN A 31 -5.11 -4.23 12.90
N ALA A 32 -5.51 -5.29 12.20
CA ALA A 32 -4.76 -6.53 12.17
C ALA A 32 -3.38 -6.33 11.52
N ASP A 33 -2.34 -6.82 12.20
CA ASP A 33 -0.97 -6.87 11.68
C ASP A 33 -0.86 -7.89 10.53
N LEU A 34 -0.33 -7.45 9.39
CA LEU A 34 -0.05 -8.28 8.22
C LEU A 34 1.45 -8.57 8.07
N SER A 35 2.29 -8.12 9.02
CA SER A 35 3.74 -8.34 8.99
C SER A 35 4.09 -9.83 9.05
N LEU A 36 3.22 -10.65 9.64
CA LEU A 36 3.34 -12.11 9.67
C LEU A 36 2.42 -12.83 8.66
N CYS A 37 1.55 -12.13 7.93
CA CYS A 37 0.64 -12.75 6.96
C CYS A 37 1.34 -13.16 5.65
N ARG A 38 0.67 -13.95 4.80
CA ARG A 38 1.20 -14.32 3.46
C ARG A 38 1.32 -13.10 2.53
N ASP A 39 2.16 -13.18 1.49
CA ASP A 39 2.39 -12.09 0.53
C ASP A 39 1.09 -11.53 -0.08
N TYR A 40 0.14 -12.42 -0.45
CA TYR A 40 -1.17 -12.02 -0.97
C TYR A 40 -1.89 -11.01 -0.07
N HIS A 41 -1.93 -11.32 1.23
CA HIS A 41 -2.55 -10.47 2.26
C HIS A 41 -1.80 -9.14 2.42
N ARG A 42 -0.46 -9.16 2.36
CA ARG A 42 0.37 -7.95 2.43
C ARG A 42 0.18 -7.05 1.21
N ARG A 43 0.15 -7.60 -0.01
CA ARG A 43 -0.06 -6.85 -1.25
C ARG A 43 -1.42 -6.17 -1.27
N HIS A 44 -2.46 -6.90 -0.89
CA HIS A 44 -3.83 -6.39 -0.85
C HIS A 44 -4.15 -5.63 0.44
N LYS A 45 -3.21 -5.60 1.40
CA LYS A 45 -3.34 -5.00 2.72
C LYS A 45 -4.64 -5.42 3.42
N VAL A 46 -4.88 -6.72 3.40
CA VAL A 46 -6.07 -7.36 3.97
C VAL A 46 -5.65 -8.53 4.84
N CYS A 47 -6.26 -8.71 6.02
CA CYS A 47 -5.98 -9.89 6.85
C CYS A 47 -6.70 -11.14 6.33
N GLU A 48 -6.29 -12.31 6.82
CA GLU A 48 -6.85 -13.58 6.36
C GLU A 48 -8.36 -13.68 6.57
N ILE A 49 -8.87 -13.08 7.65
CA ILE A 49 -10.31 -13.06 7.96
C ILE A 49 -11.08 -12.27 6.89
N HIS A 50 -10.60 -11.08 6.58
CA HIS A 50 -11.22 -10.19 5.59
C HIS A 50 -11.03 -10.67 4.15
N SER A 51 -9.94 -11.37 3.85
CA SER A 51 -9.75 -12.02 2.55
C SER A 51 -10.80 -13.11 2.27
N LYS A 52 -11.29 -13.79 3.32
CA LYS A 52 -12.35 -14.79 3.22
C LYS A 52 -13.75 -14.15 3.25
N THR A 53 -13.84 -12.88 3.63
CA THR A 53 -15.11 -12.17 3.74
C THR A 53 -15.55 -11.67 2.35
N PRO A 54 -16.80 -11.91 1.93
CA PRO A 54 -17.25 -11.56 0.58
C PRO A 54 -17.38 -10.04 0.35
N LYS A 55 -17.46 -9.23 1.42
CA LYS A 55 -17.56 -7.77 1.41
C LYS A 55 -16.79 -7.18 2.60
N VAL A 56 -16.02 -6.13 2.36
CA VAL A 56 -15.26 -5.41 3.40
C VAL A 56 -15.41 -3.91 3.16
N THR A 57 -15.41 -3.09 4.21
CA THR A 57 -15.47 -1.62 4.05
C THR A 57 -14.07 -1.05 4.13
N ILE A 58 -13.63 -0.27 3.14
CA ILE A 58 -12.32 0.41 3.14
C ILE A 58 -12.59 1.89 2.83
N GLY A 59 -12.23 2.78 3.76
CA GLY A 59 -12.45 4.22 3.59
C GLY A 59 -13.92 4.59 3.33
N GLY A 60 -14.85 3.89 3.98
CA GLY A 60 -16.30 4.08 3.80
C GLY A 60 -16.89 3.50 2.52
N ARG A 61 -16.12 2.74 1.72
CA ARG A 61 -16.62 2.04 0.53
C ARG A 61 -16.57 0.53 0.71
N GLU A 62 -17.67 -0.15 0.41
CA GLU A 62 -17.70 -1.61 0.37
C GLU A 62 -16.92 -2.13 -0.86
N GLN A 63 -15.86 -2.88 -0.60
CA GLN A 63 -15.01 -3.56 -1.58
C GLN A 63 -15.23 -5.07 -1.49
N ARG A 64 -15.17 -5.76 -2.63
CA ARG A 64 -15.13 -7.22 -2.70
C ARG A 64 -13.80 -7.69 -3.26
N PHE A 65 -13.27 -8.77 -2.72
CA PHE A 65 -12.10 -9.45 -3.30
C PHE A 65 -12.53 -10.29 -4.50
N CYS A 66 -11.86 -10.07 -5.62
CA CYS A 66 -12.01 -10.92 -6.78
C CYS A 66 -10.96 -12.03 -6.71
N GLN A 67 -11.42 -13.29 -6.62
CA GLN A 67 -10.54 -14.47 -6.58
C GLN A 67 -9.77 -14.69 -7.89
N GLN A 68 -10.16 -14.01 -8.98
CA GLN A 68 -9.54 -14.14 -10.30
C GLN A 68 -8.55 -13.00 -10.61
N CYS A 69 -8.45 -11.98 -9.74
CA CYS A 69 -7.61 -10.81 -9.98
C CYS A 69 -6.36 -10.77 -9.08
N SER A 70 -5.97 -11.90 -8.49
CA SER A 70 -4.80 -12.02 -7.62
C SER A 70 -3.48 -11.96 -8.37
#